data_AF-A0A2I0J1V7-F1
#
_entry.id   AF-A0A2I0J1V7-F1
#
_cell.length_a   1.000
_cell.length_b   1.000
_cell.length_c   1.000
_cell.angle_alpha   90.00
_cell.angle_beta   90.00
_cell.angle_gamma   90.00
#
_symmetry.space_group_name_H-M   'P 1'
#
loop_
_entity.id
_entity.type
_entity.pdbx_description
1 polymer ?
#
loop_
_entity_poly.entity_id
_entity_poly.type
_entity_poly.pdbx_seq_one_letter_code
_entity_poly.pdbx_strand_id
1 'polypeptide(L)'
;MPTSVNDTFIFLIPKTKSPETITQYRSISLCNTIYKIISKILVRRLRPHLSDLISSFQSSFIPGRRASDNVIILREVIHSFRKRKGRMGNFIVKLDLEKAFDRLEWCFICKVLTHFKFPKVWIEWLMACVSSTSTSILFNGSCLESFIPSRGIRQGDPISPCIFILCMDYLLHLIEDKVDLQAWRGIRRTCQSFPITHLLFVDDILLMGTTSTTSISSVKFVLDAFCEESGMRINLNKSKLLFSKNTSPAQRLQACSVFSIQETTDLGKYLGFPISLSLHKEKDFTFVLEKVRAKLTGWKSNLLSMGLHRQSSLESLFFSSPLGSSPTMRTQNLISSGHACASLHNASWECPPSWGHTTDAGEKESPLTVYDPKVKGR
;
A
#
# COMPACT_ATOMS: atom_id res chain seq x y z
N MET A 1 18.18 13.21 -24.39
CA MET A 1 17.64 11.87 -24.74
C MET A 1 17.18 11.95 -26.20
N PRO A 2 17.37 10.91 -27.04
CA PRO A 2 16.89 10.97 -28.42
C PRO A 2 15.38 11.19 -28.48
N THR A 3 14.92 11.92 -29.50
CA THR A 3 13.50 12.14 -29.80
C THR A 3 12.78 10.78 -29.94
N SER A 4 11.55 10.67 -29.44
CA SER A 4 10.70 9.46 -29.34
C SER A 4 11.03 8.42 -28.27
N VAL A 5 12.25 8.39 -27.71
CA VAL A 5 12.60 7.38 -26.68
C VAL A 5 11.77 7.56 -25.41
N ASN A 6 11.39 8.80 -25.09
CA ASN A 6 10.61 9.11 -23.90
C ASN A 6 9.10 9.19 -24.15
N ASP A 7 8.63 8.75 -25.33
CA ASP A 7 7.21 8.71 -25.64
C ASP A 7 6.52 7.64 -24.77
N THR A 8 5.34 7.99 -24.27
CA THR A 8 4.62 7.18 -23.29
C THR A 8 3.15 7.08 -23.66
N PHE A 9 2.61 5.88 -23.58
CA PHE A 9 1.17 5.68 -23.68
C PHE A 9 0.55 5.55 -22.27
N ILE A 10 -0.53 6.27 -22.00
CA ILE A 10 -1.35 6.06 -20.80
C ILE A 10 -2.44 5.06 -21.12
N PHE A 11 -2.44 3.95 -20.39
CA PHE A 11 -3.51 2.96 -20.40
C PHE A 11 -4.37 3.09 -19.12
N LEU A 12 -5.68 2.98 -19.25
CA LEU A 12 -6.62 3.13 -18.14
C LEU A 12 -7.09 1.77 -17.64
N ILE A 13 -6.71 1.41 -16.41
CA ILE A 13 -7.15 0.17 -15.75
C ILE A 13 -8.34 0.47 -14.83
N PRO A 14 -9.48 -0.21 -14.97
CA PRO A 14 -10.64 -0.02 -14.10
C PRO A 14 -10.34 -0.45 -12.67
N LYS A 15 -10.69 0.39 -11.68
CA LYS A 15 -10.58 0.07 -10.24
C LYS A 15 -11.81 -0.68 -9.72
N THR A 16 -12.95 -0.54 -10.40
CA THR A 16 -14.24 -1.16 -10.06
C THR A 16 -14.77 -1.95 -11.26
N LYS A 17 -15.74 -2.85 -11.03
CA LYS A 17 -16.30 -3.71 -12.09
C LYS A 17 -16.99 -2.91 -13.20
N SER A 18 -17.68 -1.83 -12.83
CA SER A 18 -18.38 -0.94 -13.76
C SER A 18 -17.94 0.49 -13.47
N PRO A 19 -16.86 0.98 -14.11
CA PRO A 19 -16.43 2.36 -13.97
C PRO A 19 -17.30 3.30 -14.82
N GLU A 20 -17.84 4.34 -14.21
CA GLU A 20 -18.64 5.40 -14.84
C GLU A 20 -17.86 6.72 -14.95
N THR A 21 -16.84 6.90 -14.10
CA THR A 21 -16.06 8.15 -14.07
C THR A 21 -14.57 7.89 -14.23
N ILE A 22 -13.84 8.87 -14.79
CA ILE A 22 -12.38 8.77 -15.00
C ILE A 22 -11.61 8.53 -13.69
N THR A 23 -12.16 8.97 -12.55
CA THR A 23 -11.54 8.78 -11.22
C THR A 23 -11.51 7.31 -10.77
N GLN A 24 -12.43 6.50 -11.31
CA GLN A 24 -12.49 5.05 -11.10
C GLN A 24 -11.52 4.28 -11.98
N TYR A 25 -10.75 4.97 -12.84
CA TYR A 25 -9.62 4.37 -13.54
C TYR A 25 -8.30 4.68 -12.84
N ARG A 26 -7.35 3.77 -12.98
CA ARG A 26 -5.94 3.95 -12.64
C ARG A 26 -5.16 4.06 -13.95
N SER A 27 -4.52 5.20 -14.16
CA SER A 27 -3.59 5.39 -15.27
C SER A 27 -2.33 4.55 -15.06
N ILE A 28 -1.88 3.86 -16.09
CA ILE A 28 -0.55 3.23 -16.13
C ILE A 28 0.17 3.73 -17.38
N SER A 29 1.39 4.20 -17.17
CA SER A 29 2.30 4.67 -18.19
C SER A 29 3.07 3.51 -18.81
N LEU A 30 2.70 3.15 -20.03
CA LEU A 30 3.43 2.21 -20.88
C LEU A 30 4.59 2.95 -21.54
N CYS A 31 5.73 2.94 -20.85
CA CYS A 31 6.95 3.57 -21.33
C CYS A 31 7.70 2.65 -22.32
N ASN A 32 8.44 3.26 -23.26
CA ASN A 32 9.33 2.55 -24.19
C ASN A 32 10.31 1.62 -23.46
N THR A 33 10.61 0.46 -24.06
CA THR A 33 11.54 -0.54 -23.50
C THR A 33 12.95 0.03 -23.32
N ILE A 34 13.47 0.78 -24.28
CA ILE A 34 14.80 1.42 -24.22
C ILE A 34 14.83 2.41 -23.05
N TYR A 35 13.78 3.23 -22.91
CA TYR A 35 13.62 4.12 -21.78
C TYR A 35 13.61 3.36 -20.44
N LYS A 36 12.86 2.26 -20.36
CA LYS A 36 12.78 1.43 -19.13
C LYS A 36 14.15 0.88 -18.73
N ILE A 37 15.00 0.53 -19.70
CA ILE A 37 16.38 0.11 -19.42
C ILE A 37 17.16 1.27 -18.76
N ILE A 38 17.09 2.48 -19.34
CA ILE A 38 17.76 3.67 -18.79
C ILE A 38 17.25 3.98 -17.38
N SER A 39 15.94 4.06 -17.20
CA SER A 39 15.30 4.28 -15.90
C SER A 39 15.72 3.20 -14.87
N LYS A 40 15.79 1.93 -15.29
CA LYS A 40 16.24 0.83 -14.43
C LYS A 40 17.72 0.93 -14.04
N ILE A 41 18.58 1.39 -14.94
CA ILE A 41 20.01 1.63 -14.65
C ILE A 41 20.14 2.72 -13.59
N LEU A 42 19.40 3.82 -13.73
CA LEU A 42 19.36 4.90 -12.72
C LEU A 42 18.90 4.36 -11.37
N VAL A 43 17.79 3.62 -11.33
CA VAL A 43 17.31 2.99 -10.08
C VAL A 43 18.38 2.08 -9.47
N ARG A 44 19.06 1.25 -10.27
CA ARG A 44 20.09 0.33 -9.78
C ARG A 44 21.27 1.07 -9.14
N ARG A 45 21.62 2.24 -9.67
CA ARG A 45 22.68 3.10 -9.10
C ARG A 45 22.21 3.89 -7.87
N LEU A 46 20.94 4.29 -7.84
CA LEU A 46 20.37 5.05 -6.72
C LEU A 46 20.12 4.16 -5.49
N ARG A 47 19.63 2.94 -5.70
CA ARG A 47 19.15 2.04 -4.63
C ARG A 47 20.13 1.81 -3.46
N PRO A 48 21.44 1.61 -3.69
CA PRO A 48 22.41 1.43 -2.62
C PRO A 48 22.53 2.64 -1.68
N HIS A 49 22.21 3.83 -2.17
CA HIS A 49 22.29 5.07 -1.38
C HIS A 49 20.97 5.44 -0.70
N LEU A 50 19.85 4.83 -1.10
CA LEU A 50 18.53 5.15 -0.56
C LEU A 50 18.42 4.84 0.94
N SER A 51 19.11 3.81 1.45
CA SER A 51 19.08 3.48 2.89
C SER A 51 19.66 4.61 3.76
N ASP A 52 20.66 5.31 3.23
CA ASP A 52 21.42 6.32 3.96
C ASP A 52 20.78 7.70 3.80
N LEU A 53 20.06 7.91 2.70
CA LEU A 53 19.36 9.15 2.40
C LEU A 53 17.98 9.25 3.07
N ILE A 54 17.31 8.11 3.32
CA ILE A 54 15.91 8.10 3.75
C ILE A 54 15.79 7.82 5.25
N SER A 55 15.03 8.67 5.95
CA SER A 55 14.75 8.58 7.39
C SER A 55 14.19 7.20 7.78
N SER A 56 14.56 6.70 8.96
CA SER A 56 14.19 5.36 9.47
C SER A 56 12.69 5.11 9.55
N PHE A 57 11.88 6.17 9.60
CA PHE A 57 10.42 6.10 9.74
C PHE A 57 9.66 5.89 8.42
N GLN A 58 10.39 5.85 7.30
CA GLN A 58 9.85 5.49 5.99
C GLN A 58 10.07 4.01 5.70
N SER A 59 8.99 3.22 5.69
CA SER A 59 9.09 1.76 5.65
C SER A 59 8.85 1.14 4.25
N SER A 60 8.76 1.96 3.20
CA SER A 60 8.43 1.47 1.84
C SER A 60 9.62 1.48 0.89
N PHE A 61 9.70 0.43 0.05
CA PHE A 61 10.69 0.21 -1.02
C PHE A 61 12.17 0.21 -0.62
N ILE A 62 12.49 0.27 0.67
CA ILE A 62 13.84 0.12 1.22
C ILE A 62 14.07 -1.32 1.66
N PRO A 63 15.15 -1.99 1.21
CA PRO A 63 15.49 -3.34 1.66
C PRO A 63 15.62 -3.40 3.19
N GLY A 64 15.02 -4.41 3.83
CA GLY A 64 15.13 -4.64 5.27
C GLY A 64 14.04 -3.97 6.13
N ARG A 65 13.26 -3.02 5.60
CA ARG A 65 12.12 -2.42 6.31
C ARG A 65 10.81 -3.12 5.92
N ARG A 66 9.99 -3.51 6.90
CA ARG A 66 8.73 -4.23 6.64
C ARG A 66 7.52 -3.35 6.94
N ALA A 67 6.56 -3.38 6.02
CA ALA A 67 5.23 -2.77 6.20
C ALA A 67 4.53 -3.23 7.49
N SER A 68 4.78 -4.47 7.93
CA SER A 68 4.23 -5.04 9.17
C SER A 68 4.60 -4.22 10.41
N ASP A 69 5.78 -3.62 10.42
CA ASP A 69 6.31 -2.94 11.60
C ASP A 69 5.51 -1.65 11.86
N ASN A 70 5.18 -0.91 10.79
CA ASN A 70 4.29 0.25 10.88
C ASN A 70 2.90 -0.12 11.40
N VAL A 71 2.36 -1.28 11.00
CA VAL A 71 1.05 -1.75 11.48
C VAL A 71 1.11 -2.07 12.97
N ILE A 72 2.19 -2.70 13.44
CA ILE A 72 2.38 -3.02 14.86
C ILE A 72 2.50 -1.73 15.69
N ILE A 73 3.35 -0.79 15.26
CA ILE A 73 3.54 0.49 15.94
C ILE A 73 2.22 1.24 16.05
N LEU A 74 1.48 1.36 14.95
CA LEU A 74 0.20 2.05 14.92
C LEU A 74 -0.84 1.41 15.84
N ARG A 75 -0.90 0.08 15.89
CA ARG A 75 -1.79 -0.65 16.81
C ARG A 75 -1.45 -0.35 18.27
N GLU A 76 -0.16 -0.34 18.62
CA GLU A 76 0.28 -0.01 19.98
C GLU A 76 -0.05 1.45 20.34
N VAL A 77 0.15 2.39 19.41
CA VAL A 77 -0.23 3.79 19.60
C VAL A 77 -1.74 3.91 19.87
N ILE A 78 -2.57 3.24 19.07
CA ILE A 78 -4.04 3.29 19.21
C ILE A 78 -4.51 2.62 20.49
N HIS A 79 -3.86 1.52 20.90
CA HIS A 79 -4.10 0.91 22.20
C HIS A 79 -3.78 1.87 23.35
N SER A 80 -2.68 2.61 23.23
CA SER A 80 -2.31 3.64 24.21
C SER A 80 -3.35 4.76 24.32
N PHE A 81 -3.98 5.15 23.20
CA PHE A 81 -5.02 6.20 23.16
C PHE A 81 -6.25 5.85 23.99
N ARG A 82 -6.59 4.57 24.08
CA ARG A 82 -7.72 4.07 24.87
C ARG A 82 -7.45 4.12 26.37
N LYS A 83 -6.20 3.84 26.77
CA LYS A 83 -5.77 3.76 28.17
C LYS A 83 -5.28 5.10 28.73
N ARG A 84 -5.06 6.09 27.88
CA ARG A 84 -4.46 7.38 28.27
C ARG A 84 -5.37 8.14 29.22
N LYS A 85 -4.75 8.69 30.27
CA LYS A 85 -5.37 9.57 31.28
C LYS A 85 -4.54 10.86 31.36
N GLY A 86 -5.14 11.92 31.87
CA GLY A 86 -4.48 13.22 32.06
C GLY A 86 -5.02 14.32 31.14
N ARG A 87 -4.52 15.54 31.32
CA ARG A 87 -5.06 16.77 30.67
C ARG A 87 -4.67 16.97 29.21
N MET A 88 -3.54 16.38 28.78
CA MET A 88 -3.04 16.53 27.41
C MET A 88 -3.46 15.34 26.56
N GLY A 89 -4.33 15.60 25.58
CA GLY A 89 -4.74 14.63 24.59
C GLY A 89 -3.69 14.43 23.50
N ASN A 90 -3.92 13.44 22.66
CA ASN A 90 -3.14 13.16 21.47
C ASN A 90 -4.08 12.98 20.26
N PHE A 91 -3.53 13.16 19.07
CA PHE A 91 -4.23 12.91 17.82
C PHE A 91 -3.39 12.04 16.88
N ILE A 92 -4.09 11.36 15.96
CA ILE A 92 -3.54 10.75 14.76
C ILE A 92 -4.34 11.33 13.60
N VAL A 93 -3.66 11.92 12.62
CA VAL A 93 -4.25 12.31 11.35
C VAL A 93 -3.75 11.36 10.27
N LYS A 94 -4.68 10.65 9.64
CA LYS A 94 -4.44 9.87 8.44
C LYS A 94 -4.74 10.76 7.24
N LEU A 95 -3.72 10.98 6.41
CA LEU A 95 -3.86 11.77 5.20
C LEU A 95 -4.01 10.86 3.99
N ASP A 96 -4.85 11.28 3.06
CA ASP A 96 -4.99 10.69 1.73
C ASP A 96 -4.61 11.77 0.70
N LEU A 97 -3.69 11.46 -0.21
CA LEU A 97 -3.22 12.40 -1.22
C LEU A 97 -3.99 12.22 -2.53
N GLU A 98 -4.48 13.31 -3.10
CA GLU A 98 -5.16 13.29 -4.39
C GLU A 98 -4.17 13.06 -5.53
N LYS A 99 -4.27 11.91 -6.21
CA LYS A 99 -3.48 11.62 -7.43
C LYS A 99 -1.99 11.95 -7.23
N ALA A 100 -1.39 11.43 -6.16
CA ALA A 100 -0.09 11.86 -5.66
C ALA A 100 1.03 11.85 -6.73
N PHE A 101 1.02 10.86 -7.63
CA PHE A 101 1.98 10.77 -8.73
C PHE A 101 1.74 11.84 -9.80
N ASP A 102 0.49 12.13 -10.15
CA ASP A 102 0.14 13.06 -11.24
C ASP A 102 0.31 14.53 -10.85
N ARG A 103 0.27 14.86 -9.56
CA ARG A 103 0.30 16.25 -9.06
C ARG A 103 1.69 16.80 -8.77
N LEU A 104 2.70 15.94 -8.68
CA LEU A 104 4.02 16.32 -8.22
C LEU A 104 4.70 17.32 -9.17
N GLU A 105 5.04 18.51 -8.69
CA GLU A 105 5.67 19.55 -9.51
C GLU A 105 7.12 19.22 -9.85
N TRP A 106 7.52 19.42 -11.11
CA TRP A 106 8.87 19.08 -11.57
C TRP A 106 9.95 19.98 -10.97
N CYS A 107 9.64 21.26 -10.76
CA CYS A 107 10.54 22.19 -10.09
C CYS A 107 10.84 21.76 -8.65
N PHE A 108 9.85 21.17 -7.97
CA PHE A 108 10.02 20.61 -6.64
C PHE A 108 10.91 19.37 -6.65
N ILE A 109 10.76 18.47 -7.63
CA ILE A 109 11.66 17.32 -7.77
C ILE A 109 13.13 17.79 -7.89
N CYS A 110 13.39 18.81 -8.72
CA CYS A 110 14.73 19.42 -8.81
C CYS A 110 15.23 19.96 -7.46
N LYS A 111 14.39 20.68 -6.72
CA LYS A 111 14.73 21.23 -5.40
C LYS A 111 15.07 20.11 -4.42
N VAL A 112 14.25 19.06 -4.35
CA VAL A 112 14.47 17.91 -3.48
C VAL A 112 15.79 17.21 -3.81
N LEU A 113 16.07 16.94 -5.09
CA LEU A 113 17.34 16.32 -5.48
C LEU A 113 18.55 17.20 -5.14
N THR A 114 18.40 18.52 -5.24
CA THR A 114 19.44 19.47 -4.83
C THR A 114 19.62 19.49 -3.31
N HIS A 115 18.54 19.43 -2.54
CA HIS A 115 18.53 19.33 -1.08
C HIS A 115 19.28 18.09 -0.59
N PHE A 116 19.06 16.94 -1.23
CA PHE A 116 19.79 15.70 -0.98
C PHE A 116 21.21 15.67 -1.58
N LYS A 117 21.70 16.80 -2.11
CA LYS A 117 23.06 16.98 -2.63
C LYS A 117 23.43 16.04 -3.78
N PHE A 118 22.46 15.70 -4.63
CA PHE A 118 22.77 14.94 -5.84
C PHE A 118 23.67 15.74 -6.78
N PRO A 119 24.65 15.11 -7.45
CA PRO A 119 25.47 15.79 -8.45
C PRO A 119 24.61 16.37 -9.57
N LYS A 120 24.94 17.57 -10.06
CA LYS A 120 24.17 18.29 -11.09
C LYS A 120 23.87 17.42 -12.33
N VAL A 121 24.87 16.69 -12.81
CA VAL A 121 24.74 15.77 -13.96
C VAL A 121 23.69 14.67 -13.70
N TRP A 122 23.60 14.19 -12.45
CA TRP A 122 22.62 13.19 -12.04
C TRP A 122 21.20 13.76 -12.03
N ILE A 123 21.06 14.99 -11.53
CA ILE A 123 19.79 15.72 -11.55
C ILE A 123 19.35 15.93 -13.00
N GLU A 124 20.24 16.34 -13.90
CA GLU A 124 19.96 16.52 -15.32
C GLU A 124 19.49 15.23 -16.00
N TRP A 125 20.13 14.08 -15.71
CA TRP A 125 19.69 12.78 -16.25
C TRP A 125 18.30 12.37 -15.74
N LEU A 126 18.06 12.52 -14.44
CA LEU A 126 16.78 12.16 -13.84
C LEU A 126 15.67 13.08 -14.34
N MET A 127 15.92 14.39 -14.41
CA MET A 127 14.96 15.35 -14.94
C MET A 127 14.72 15.16 -16.43
N ALA A 128 15.74 14.80 -17.22
CA ALA A 128 15.51 14.40 -18.61
C ALA A 128 14.54 13.23 -18.72
N CYS A 129 14.60 12.23 -17.82
CA CYS A 129 13.62 11.15 -17.79
C CYS A 129 12.20 11.67 -17.47
N VAL A 130 12.05 12.58 -16.49
CA VAL A 130 10.75 13.05 -16.02
C VAL A 130 10.11 14.09 -16.97
N SER A 131 10.86 15.10 -17.39
CA SER A 131 10.31 16.30 -18.03
C SER A 131 10.28 16.28 -19.56
N SER A 132 11.01 15.36 -20.21
CA SER A 132 11.07 15.30 -21.68
C SER A 132 10.05 14.35 -22.31
N THR A 133 9.07 13.89 -21.54
CA THR A 133 8.10 12.88 -22.00
C THR A 133 7.04 13.51 -22.91
N SER A 134 6.73 12.87 -24.02
CA SER A 134 5.49 13.08 -24.77
C SER A 134 4.51 11.98 -24.39
N THR A 135 3.24 12.32 -24.20
CA THR A 135 2.25 11.37 -23.67
C THR A 135 1.00 11.33 -24.54
N SER A 136 0.54 10.13 -24.85
CA SER A 136 -0.75 9.90 -25.52
C SER A 136 -1.62 8.95 -24.71
N ILE A 137 -2.94 9.11 -24.77
CA ILE A 137 -3.87 8.21 -24.08
C ILE A 137 -4.31 7.11 -25.05
N LEU A 138 -4.23 5.85 -24.60
CA LEU A 138 -4.82 4.72 -25.28
C LEU A 138 -6.25 4.53 -24.80
N PHE A 139 -7.20 4.71 -25.71
CA PHE A 139 -8.62 4.60 -25.42
C PHE A 139 -9.30 3.69 -26.45
N ASN A 140 -9.98 2.63 -25.99
CA ASN A 140 -10.65 1.65 -26.86
C ASN A 140 -9.78 1.08 -28.00
N GLY A 141 -8.49 0.89 -27.75
CA GLY A 141 -7.54 0.34 -28.74
C GLY A 141 -6.98 1.37 -29.73
N SER A 142 -7.43 2.62 -29.69
CA SER A 142 -6.85 3.71 -30.48
C SER A 142 -5.99 4.64 -29.62
N CYS A 143 -5.03 5.31 -30.28
CA CYS A 143 -4.18 6.32 -29.67
C CYS A 143 -4.76 7.71 -29.92
N LEU A 144 -5.00 8.46 -28.85
CA LEU A 144 -5.37 9.87 -28.92
C LEU A 144 -4.14 10.75 -29.22
N GLU A 145 -4.41 12.02 -29.54
CA GLU A 145 -3.38 13.02 -29.80
C GLU A 145 -2.40 13.14 -28.62
N SER A 146 -1.11 13.30 -28.96
CA SER A 146 -0.05 13.46 -27.97
C SER A 146 -0.08 14.84 -27.34
N PHE A 147 0.18 14.89 -26.04
CA PHE A 147 0.37 16.12 -25.28
C PHE A 147 1.63 16.04 -24.42
N ILE A 148 2.15 17.22 -24.05
CA ILE A 148 3.32 17.34 -23.19
C ILE A 148 2.82 17.66 -21.78
N PRO A 149 3.02 16.78 -20.79
CA PRO A 149 2.68 17.09 -19.41
C PRO A 149 3.59 18.20 -18.87
N SER A 150 3.11 18.96 -17.89
CA SER A 150 3.90 19.99 -17.19
C SER A 150 4.33 19.58 -15.79
N ARG A 151 3.76 18.49 -15.26
CA ARG A 151 3.98 17.96 -13.92
C ARG A 151 3.65 16.48 -13.84
N GLY A 152 3.97 15.90 -12.69
CA GLY A 152 3.69 14.53 -12.34
C GLY A 152 4.80 13.56 -12.75
N ILE A 153 4.73 12.36 -12.19
CA ILE A 153 5.65 11.25 -12.45
C ILE A 153 4.86 10.03 -12.92
N ARG A 154 5.47 9.23 -13.78
CA ARG A 154 4.77 8.15 -14.49
C ARG A 154 4.49 6.95 -13.60
N GLN A 155 3.23 6.53 -13.54
CA GLN A 155 2.83 5.31 -12.83
C GLN A 155 3.20 4.07 -13.67
N GLY A 156 4.20 3.30 -13.23
CA GLY A 156 4.72 2.13 -13.96
C GLY A 156 6.14 2.32 -14.52
N ASP A 157 6.70 3.51 -14.37
CA ASP A 157 8.11 3.79 -14.63
C ASP A 157 8.98 3.32 -13.45
N PRO A 158 10.08 2.56 -13.68
CA PRO A 158 10.94 2.07 -12.61
C PRO A 158 11.48 3.13 -11.64
N ILE A 159 11.78 4.35 -12.11
CA ILE A 159 12.40 5.41 -11.28
C ILE A 159 11.39 6.20 -10.46
N SER A 160 10.14 6.30 -10.91
CA SER A 160 9.08 7.09 -10.27
C SER A 160 8.91 6.79 -8.77
N PRO A 161 8.88 5.52 -8.29
CA PRO A 161 8.79 5.24 -6.87
C PRO A 161 9.96 5.80 -6.06
N CYS A 162 11.18 5.78 -6.58
CA CYS A 162 12.35 6.31 -5.88
C CYS A 162 12.28 7.84 -5.76
N ILE A 163 11.85 8.52 -6.82
CA ILE A 163 11.65 9.97 -6.81
C ILE A 163 10.57 10.34 -5.79
N PHE A 164 9.43 9.64 -5.84
CA PHE A 164 8.32 9.88 -4.92
C PHE A 164 8.73 9.73 -3.45
N ILE A 165 9.53 8.71 -3.16
CA ILE A 165 10.07 8.45 -1.84
C ILE A 165 10.96 9.60 -1.35
N LEU A 166 11.88 10.09 -2.19
CA LEU A 166 12.74 11.22 -1.83
C LEU A 166 11.92 12.49 -1.57
N CYS A 167 10.88 12.71 -2.38
CA CYS A 167 9.94 13.81 -2.16
C CYS A 167 9.18 13.67 -0.83
N MET A 168 8.77 12.47 -0.45
CA MET A 168 8.15 12.22 0.85
C MET A 168 9.13 12.35 2.01
N ASP A 169 10.40 11.99 1.82
CA ASP A 169 11.42 12.13 2.85
C ASP A 169 11.77 13.60 3.12
N TYR A 170 11.63 14.49 2.13
CA TYR A 170 11.67 15.93 2.37
C TYR A 170 10.61 16.40 3.37
N LEU A 171 9.38 15.86 3.32
CA LEU A 171 8.36 16.13 4.34
C LEU A 171 8.83 15.66 5.73
N LEU A 172 9.58 14.56 5.81
CA LEU A 172 10.11 14.06 7.08
C LEU A 172 11.13 15.02 7.68
N HIS A 173 12.04 15.57 6.88
CA HIS A 173 12.96 16.62 7.36
C HIS A 173 12.22 17.84 7.91
N LEU A 174 11.15 18.31 7.23
CA LEU A 174 10.33 19.42 7.74
C LEU A 174 9.64 19.09 9.08
N ILE A 175 9.26 17.83 9.28
CA ILE A 175 8.69 17.36 10.55
C ILE A 175 9.78 17.33 11.63
N GLU A 176 10.94 16.76 11.33
CA GLU A 176 12.08 16.65 12.24
C GLU A 176 12.53 18.04 12.73
N ASP A 177 12.62 19.03 11.85
CA ASP A 177 12.92 20.43 12.22
C ASP A 177 11.93 20.97 13.28
N LYS A 178 10.63 20.72 13.12
CA LYS A 178 9.62 21.17 14.11
C LYS A 178 9.66 20.37 15.40
N VAL A 179 10.07 19.11 15.34
CA VAL A 179 10.24 18.25 16.52
C VAL A 179 11.45 18.69 17.34
N ASP A 180 12.56 19.02 16.68
CA ASP A 180 13.78 19.51 17.32
C ASP A 180 13.54 20.86 18.01
N LEU A 181 12.80 21.74 17.36
CA LEU A 181 12.32 23.02 17.95
C LEU A 181 11.28 22.83 19.08
N GLN A 182 10.91 21.60 19.44
CA GLN A 182 9.88 21.26 20.43
C GLN A 182 8.49 21.84 20.14
N ALA A 183 8.28 22.34 18.92
CA ALA A 183 7.01 22.89 18.45
C ALA A 183 6.02 21.76 18.09
N TRP A 184 6.54 20.64 17.59
CA TRP A 184 5.78 19.41 17.35
C TRP A 184 6.17 18.33 18.36
N ARG A 185 5.23 17.97 19.24
CA ARG A 185 5.46 16.90 20.23
C ARG A 185 4.78 15.60 19.79
N GLY A 186 5.59 14.59 19.53
CA GLY A 186 5.13 13.23 19.20
C GLY A 186 4.54 12.48 20.40
N ILE A 187 4.00 11.29 20.11
CA ILE A 187 3.40 10.41 21.10
C ILE A 187 4.50 9.62 21.79
N ARG A 188 4.60 9.78 23.12
CA ARG A 188 5.45 8.95 23.99
C ARG A 188 4.58 8.02 24.83
N ARG A 189 5.04 6.77 24.98
CA ARG A 189 4.42 5.77 25.86
C ARG A 189 5.06 5.80 27.26
N THR A 190 6.38 6.02 27.31
CA THR A 190 7.17 6.21 28.53
C THR A 190 8.08 7.42 28.38
N CYS A 191 8.56 8.02 29.47
CA CYS A 191 9.44 9.19 29.41
C CYS A 191 10.75 8.91 28.64
N GLN A 192 11.18 7.64 28.61
CA GLN A 192 12.38 7.15 27.94
C GLN A 192 12.14 6.66 26.49
N SER A 193 10.90 6.59 26.02
CA SER A 193 10.61 6.13 24.65
C SER A 193 10.80 7.25 23.61
N PHE A 194 11.30 6.90 22.44
CA PHE A 194 11.36 7.80 21.28
C PHE A 194 9.94 8.31 20.93
N PRO A 195 9.74 9.62 20.72
CA PRO A 195 8.45 10.18 20.36
C PRO A 195 8.05 9.76 18.94
N ILE A 196 6.92 9.08 18.80
CA ILE A 196 6.38 8.72 17.48
C ILE A 196 5.60 9.93 16.94
N THR A 197 6.08 10.53 15.86
CA THR A 197 5.48 11.70 15.21
C THR A 197 4.84 11.36 13.88
N HIS A 198 5.34 10.34 13.18
CA HIS A 198 4.83 9.96 11.87
C HIS A 198 5.07 8.48 11.56
N LEU A 199 4.26 7.93 10.67
CA LEU A 199 4.46 6.64 10.01
C LEU A 199 4.10 6.80 8.54
N LEU A 200 5.06 6.58 7.63
CA LEU A 200 4.83 6.70 6.20
C LEU A 200 4.97 5.36 5.48
N PHE A 201 4.05 5.11 4.56
CA PHE A 201 4.17 4.05 3.58
C PHE A 201 3.65 4.54 2.22
N VAL A 202 4.58 4.98 1.38
CA VAL A 202 4.25 5.55 0.06
C VAL A 202 3.27 6.72 0.22
N ASP A 203 2.03 6.57 -0.23
CA ASP A 203 0.95 7.56 -0.20
C ASP A 203 0.10 7.49 1.08
N ASP A 204 0.21 6.43 1.87
CA ASP A 204 -0.42 6.32 3.18
C ASP A 204 0.43 7.06 4.23
N ILE A 205 0.02 8.29 4.59
CA ILE A 205 0.71 9.14 5.56
C ILE A 205 -0.09 9.20 6.86
N LEU A 206 0.54 8.85 7.97
CA LEU A 206 0.00 9.02 9.32
C LEU A 206 0.87 9.97 10.11
N LEU A 207 0.28 11.08 10.56
CA LEU A 207 0.95 12.04 11.42
C LEU A 207 0.32 12.03 12.80
N MET A 208 1.15 12.24 13.81
CA MET A 208 0.83 11.99 15.20
C MET A 208 1.37 13.12 16.06
N GLY A 209 0.59 13.52 17.06
CA GLY A 209 1.03 14.58 17.96
C GLY A 209 0.15 14.76 19.19
N THR A 210 0.53 15.73 20.01
CA THR A 210 -0.27 16.19 21.16
C THR A 210 -1.35 17.18 20.72
N THR A 211 -2.47 17.25 21.44
CA THR A 211 -3.56 18.21 21.16
C THR A 211 -3.27 19.63 21.67
N SER A 212 -1.99 19.95 21.85
CA SER A 212 -1.54 21.32 22.11
C SER A 212 -1.75 22.18 20.85
N THR A 213 -2.18 23.42 21.07
CA THR A 213 -2.41 24.40 20.01
C THR A 213 -1.16 24.59 19.15
N THR A 214 0.02 24.73 19.77
CA THR A 214 1.32 24.84 19.11
C THR A 214 1.61 23.62 18.23
N SER A 215 1.34 22.41 18.72
CA SER A 215 1.59 21.18 17.97
C SER A 215 0.68 21.07 16.76
N ILE A 216 -0.63 21.33 16.92
CA ILE A 216 -1.61 21.27 15.83
C ILE A 216 -1.27 22.30 14.74
N SER A 217 -1.00 23.55 15.14
CA SER A 217 -0.61 24.61 14.19
C SER A 217 0.70 24.30 13.48
N SER A 218 1.68 23.70 14.17
CA SER A 218 2.95 23.28 13.56
C SER A 218 2.76 22.19 12.51
N VAL A 219 1.88 21.20 12.79
CA VAL A 219 1.55 20.15 11.81
C VAL A 219 0.91 20.76 10.57
N LYS A 220 -0.08 21.64 10.75
CA LYS A 220 -0.75 22.31 9.64
C LYS A 220 0.22 23.15 8.81
N PHE A 221 1.09 23.92 9.46
CA PHE A 221 2.11 24.72 8.80
C PHE A 221 3.06 23.87 7.93
N VAL A 222 3.56 22.74 8.46
CA VAL A 222 4.42 21.83 7.70
C VAL A 222 3.68 21.23 6.50
N LEU A 223 2.43 20.83 6.68
CA LEU A 223 1.60 20.30 5.59
C LEU A 223 1.35 21.32 4.50
N ASP A 224 1.05 22.57 4.88
CA ASP A 224 0.80 23.65 3.92
C ASP A 224 2.05 23.99 3.12
N ALA A 225 3.19 24.17 3.81
CA ALA A 225 4.47 24.43 3.16
C ALA A 225 4.85 23.29 2.19
N PHE A 226 4.68 22.04 2.61
CA PHE A 226 4.95 20.89 1.75
C PHE A 226 4.00 20.84 0.55
N CYS A 227 2.70 21.06 0.74
CA CYS A 227 1.71 21.07 -0.34
C CYS A 227 1.94 22.21 -1.33
N GLU A 228 2.31 23.40 -0.84
CA GLU A 228 2.63 24.56 -1.67
C GLU A 228 3.86 24.31 -2.54
N GLU A 229 4.94 23.76 -1.97
CA GLU A 229 6.15 23.48 -2.73
C GLU A 229 6.00 22.29 -3.68
N SER A 230 5.37 21.20 -3.23
CA SER A 230 5.26 19.96 -4.01
C SER A 230 4.14 19.95 -5.06
N GLY A 231 3.17 20.85 -4.92
CA GLY A 231 1.90 20.85 -5.68
C GLY A 231 0.95 19.72 -5.31
N MET A 232 1.27 18.92 -4.29
CA MET A 232 0.38 17.87 -3.80
C MET A 232 -0.84 18.47 -3.09
N ARG A 233 -1.96 17.76 -3.18
CA ARG A 233 -3.21 18.15 -2.53
C ARG A 233 -3.74 17.04 -1.63
N ILE A 234 -4.12 17.41 -0.41
CA ILE A 234 -4.72 16.50 0.56
C ILE A 234 -6.21 16.33 0.21
N ASN A 235 -6.67 15.09 0.15
CA ASN A 235 -8.08 14.75 0.04
C ASN A 235 -8.73 14.82 1.42
N LEU A 236 -9.36 15.96 1.74
CA LEU A 236 -9.98 16.18 3.05
C LEU A 236 -11.14 15.20 3.33
N ASN A 237 -11.83 14.73 2.30
CA ASN A 237 -12.96 13.80 2.43
C ASN A 237 -12.52 12.37 2.78
N LYS A 238 -11.32 11.98 2.37
CA LYS A 238 -10.75 10.64 2.65
C LYS A 238 -9.79 10.64 3.84
N SER A 239 -9.25 11.81 4.17
CA SER A 239 -8.43 12.00 5.34
C SER A 239 -9.27 11.86 6.60
N LYS A 240 -8.65 11.40 7.69
CA LYS A 240 -9.35 11.03 8.93
C LYS A 240 -8.57 11.51 10.14
N LEU A 241 -9.29 11.98 11.15
CA LEU A 241 -8.70 12.45 12.41
C LEU A 241 -9.20 11.62 13.59
N LEU A 242 -8.28 11.05 14.36
CA LEU A 242 -8.56 10.21 15.53
C LEU A 242 -7.94 10.84 16.78
N PHE A 243 -8.70 10.90 17.88
CA PHE A 243 -8.21 11.45 19.15
C PHE A 243 -8.10 10.39 20.25
N SER A 244 -7.22 10.65 21.22
CA SER A 244 -7.16 9.85 22.44
C SER A 244 -8.37 10.11 23.35
N LYS A 245 -8.72 9.13 24.18
CA LYS A 245 -9.92 9.17 25.04
C LYS A 245 -9.95 10.39 25.97
N ASN A 246 -8.79 10.85 26.42
CA ASN A 246 -8.63 11.97 27.35
C ASN A 246 -8.63 13.37 26.68
N THR A 247 -8.83 13.45 25.36
CA THR A 247 -8.88 14.74 24.65
C THR A 247 -10.20 15.46 24.89
N SER A 248 -10.15 16.72 25.33
CA SER A 248 -11.35 17.51 25.63
C SER A 248 -12.12 17.90 24.35
N PRO A 249 -13.44 18.09 24.40
CA PRO A 249 -14.24 18.49 23.23
C PRO A 249 -13.74 19.77 22.57
N ALA A 250 -13.31 20.76 23.36
CA ALA A 250 -12.76 22.02 22.84
C ALA A 250 -11.48 21.80 22.02
N GLN A 251 -10.57 20.93 22.49
CA GLN A 251 -9.35 20.58 21.75
C GLN A 251 -9.66 19.81 20.46
N ARG A 252 -10.67 18.93 20.48
CA ARG A 252 -11.10 18.20 19.27
C ARG A 252 -11.64 19.16 18.22
N LEU A 253 -12.55 20.06 18.62
CA LEU A 253 -13.12 21.06 17.72
C LEU A 253 -12.04 21.96 17.12
N GLN A 254 -11.06 22.40 17.92
CA GLN A 254 -9.94 23.18 17.42
C GLN A 254 -9.08 22.41 16.41
N ALA A 255 -8.75 21.15 16.70
CA ALA A 255 -7.97 20.35 15.75
C ALA A 255 -8.74 20.09 14.46
N CYS A 256 -10.03 19.75 14.54
CA CYS A 256 -10.89 19.57 13.37
C CYS A 256 -11.00 20.85 12.54
N SER A 257 -11.11 22.03 13.15
CA SER A 257 -11.17 23.30 12.43
C SER A 257 -9.86 23.64 11.73
N VAL A 258 -8.72 23.47 12.41
CA VAL A 258 -7.40 23.76 11.83
C VAL A 258 -7.06 22.79 10.69
N PHE A 259 -7.31 21.49 10.86
CA PHE A 259 -7.03 20.51 9.82
C PHE A 259 -8.09 20.49 8.71
N SER A 260 -9.29 21.02 8.96
CA SER A 260 -10.45 20.87 8.07
C SER A 260 -10.78 19.40 7.75
N ILE A 261 -10.58 18.52 8.74
CA ILE A 261 -10.82 17.07 8.63
C ILE A 261 -11.82 16.66 9.72
N GLN A 262 -12.76 15.77 9.37
CA GLN A 262 -13.75 15.26 10.31
C GLN A 262 -13.14 14.26 11.31
N GLU A 263 -13.58 14.34 12.57
CA GLU A 263 -13.26 13.34 13.59
C GLU A 263 -13.88 11.99 13.21
N THR A 264 -13.13 10.92 13.47
CA THR A 264 -13.61 9.55 13.34
C THR A 264 -13.19 8.73 14.55
N THR A 265 -13.95 7.68 14.83
CA THR A 265 -13.61 6.64 15.81
C THR A 265 -12.88 5.46 15.18
N ASP A 266 -12.82 5.40 13.84
CA ASP A 266 -12.18 4.32 13.09
C ASP A 266 -11.35 4.85 11.91
N LEU A 267 -10.04 4.63 11.97
CA LEU A 267 -9.12 4.95 10.88
C LEU A 267 -9.36 4.06 9.64
N GLY A 268 -10.13 2.98 9.79
CA GLY A 268 -10.48 2.05 8.72
C GLY A 268 -9.31 1.13 8.41
N LYS A 269 -8.96 0.98 7.13
CA LYS A 269 -7.85 0.12 6.70
C LYS A 269 -6.56 0.94 6.55
N TYR A 270 -5.44 0.38 7.01
CA TYR A 270 -4.09 0.87 6.74
C TYR A 270 -3.24 -0.33 6.30
N LEU A 271 -2.60 -0.23 5.14
CA LEU A 271 -1.85 -1.35 4.53
C LEU A 271 -2.68 -2.63 4.39
N GLY A 272 -4.00 -2.46 4.21
CA GLY A 272 -4.96 -3.55 4.11
C GLY A 272 -5.35 -4.20 5.44
N PHE A 273 -4.83 -3.75 6.59
CA PHE A 273 -5.25 -4.22 7.91
C PHE A 273 -6.33 -3.30 8.49
N PRO A 274 -7.42 -3.84 9.07
CA PRO A 274 -8.37 -3.02 9.81
C PRO A 274 -7.70 -2.48 11.08
N ILE A 275 -7.93 -1.20 11.34
CA ILE A 275 -7.37 -0.46 12.46
C ILE A 275 -8.51 0.23 13.20
N SER A 276 -9.22 -0.57 13.99
CA SER A 276 -10.38 -0.14 14.77
C SER A 276 -9.98 0.24 16.20
N LEU A 277 -10.82 1.06 16.83
CA LEU A 277 -10.80 1.29 18.28
C LEU A 277 -11.55 0.20 19.09
N SER A 278 -12.16 -0.80 18.44
CA SER A 278 -12.87 -1.89 19.13
C SER A 278 -11.96 -3.11 19.40
N LEU A 279 -12.34 -3.96 20.37
CA LEU A 279 -11.62 -5.18 20.78
C LEU A 279 -12.34 -6.44 20.29
N HIS A 280 -12.78 -6.48 19.02
CA HIS A 280 -13.38 -7.70 18.51
C HIS A 280 -12.30 -8.60 17.93
N LYS A 281 -11.65 -9.37 18.81
CA LYS A 281 -10.58 -10.32 18.48
C LYS A 281 -10.94 -11.26 17.32
N GLU A 282 -12.21 -11.60 17.11
CA GLU A 282 -12.64 -12.43 15.98
C GLU A 282 -12.95 -11.62 14.70
N LYS A 283 -13.62 -10.46 14.83
CA LYS A 283 -14.02 -9.62 13.68
C LYS A 283 -12.84 -8.94 12.99
N ASP A 284 -11.71 -8.78 13.67
CA ASP A 284 -10.50 -8.22 13.05
C ASP A 284 -9.79 -9.23 12.11
N PHE A 285 -10.01 -10.54 12.30
CA PHE A 285 -9.46 -11.60 11.44
C PHE A 285 -10.44 -12.12 10.39
N THR A 286 -11.73 -11.79 10.46
CA THR A 286 -12.69 -12.19 9.41
C THR A 286 -12.28 -11.69 8.04
N PHE A 287 -11.69 -10.50 7.94
CA PHE A 287 -11.13 -10.00 6.68
C PHE A 287 -10.00 -10.87 6.10
N VAL A 288 -9.17 -11.46 6.96
CA VAL A 288 -8.12 -12.40 6.54
C VAL A 288 -8.76 -13.69 6.02
N LEU A 289 -9.74 -14.22 6.75
CA LEU A 289 -10.50 -15.40 6.35
C LEU A 289 -11.25 -15.17 5.03
N GLU A 290 -11.87 -14.00 4.84
CA GLU A 290 -12.54 -13.60 3.60
C GLU A 290 -11.57 -13.51 2.43
N LYS A 291 -10.37 -12.93 2.62
CA LYS A 291 -9.33 -12.89 1.58
C LYS A 291 -8.85 -14.29 1.20
N VAL A 292 -8.63 -15.16 2.18
CA VAL A 292 -8.23 -16.55 1.94
C VAL A 292 -9.35 -17.29 1.21
N ARG A 293 -10.60 -17.15 1.65
CA ARG A 293 -11.77 -17.72 0.97
C ARG A 293 -11.91 -17.19 -0.45
N ALA A 294 -11.76 -15.89 -0.69
CA ALA A 294 -11.84 -15.29 -2.02
C ALA A 294 -10.72 -15.80 -2.95
N LYS A 295 -9.51 -16.03 -2.42
CA LYS A 295 -8.44 -16.69 -3.18
C LYS A 295 -8.75 -18.15 -3.47
N LEU A 296 -9.28 -18.88 -2.49
CA LEU A 296 -9.65 -20.29 -2.65
C LEU A 296 -10.83 -20.47 -3.62
N THR A 297 -11.82 -19.59 -3.59
CA THR A 297 -12.94 -19.59 -4.55
C THR A 297 -12.46 -19.15 -5.93
N GLY A 298 -11.55 -18.18 -6.02
CA GLY A 298 -10.87 -17.82 -7.27
C GLY A 298 -10.03 -18.96 -7.85
N TRP A 299 -9.38 -19.76 -7.00
CA TRP A 299 -8.69 -20.98 -7.41
C TRP A 299 -9.69 -22.06 -7.84
N LYS A 300 -10.83 -22.20 -7.15
CA LYS A 300 -11.92 -23.11 -7.53
C LYS A 300 -12.55 -22.74 -8.87
N SER A 301 -12.68 -21.45 -9.18
CA SER A 301 -13.18 -20.98 -10.48
C SER A 301 -12.13 -21.10 -11.60
N ASN A 302 -10.85 -20.93 -11.26
CA ASN A 302 -9.74 -21.04 -12.22
C ASN A 302 -9.23 -22.50 -12.38
N LEU A 303 -9.81 -23.46 -11.66
CA LEU A 303 -9.54 -24.89 -11.79
C LEU A 303 -10.08 -25.51 -13.10
N LEU A 304 -10.64 -24.69 -14.00
CA LEU A 304 -11.06 -25.07 -15.35
C LEU A 304 -9.96 -24.99 -16.42
N SER A 305 -8.69 -24.75 -16.07
CA SER A 305 -7.56 -24.96 -16.99
C SER A 305 -6.48 -25.84 -16.35
N MET A 306 -6.60 -27.16 -16.51
CA MET A 306 -5.60 -28.13 -16.04
C MET A 306 -4.39 -28.22 -16.97
N GLY A 307 -3.19 -28.17 -16.38
CA GLY A 307 -1.94 -28.65 -16.99
C GLY A 307 -0.72 -27.82 -16.60
N LEU A 308 0.25 -28.41 -15.89
CA LEU A 308 1.64 -27.93 -15.71
C LEU A 308 2.06 -26.84 -14.70
N HIS A 309 1.20 -26.13 -13.97
CA HIS A 309 1.68 -25.10 -12.99
C HIS A 309 1.74 -25.52 -11.51
N ARG A 310 1.66 -26.83 -11.23
CA ARG A 310 1.37 -27.34 -9.87
C ARG A 310 2.55 -27.44 -8.89
N GLN A 311 3.82 -27.23 -9.28
CA GLN A 311 4.94 -27.38 -8.33
C GLN A 311 5.78 -26.11 -8.10
N SER A 312 5.93 -25.22 -9.08
CA SER A 312 6.77 -24.00 -8.93
C SER A 312 6.03 -22.79 -8.31
N SER A 313 4.70 -22.87 -8.16
CA SER A 313 3.87 -21.78 -7.64
C SER A 313 3.67 -21.83 -6.12
N LEU A 314 4.03 -22.93 -5.44
CA LEU A 314 3.83 -23.08 -4.00
C LEU A 314 4.92 -22.41 -3.16
N GLU A 315 6.18 -22.37 -3.63
CA GLU A 315 7.27 -21.69 -2.90
C GLU A 315 7.30 -20.18 -3.13
N SER A 316 6.95 -19.71 -4.33
CA SER A 316 7.02 -18.29 -4.71
C SER A 316 5.88 -17.43 -4.13
N LEU A 317 4.73 -18.04 -3.80
CA LEU A 317 3.57 -17.35 -3.21
C LEU A 317 3.57 -17.31 -1.68
N PHE A 318 4.21 -18.26 -1.01
CA PHE A 318 4.38 -18.23 0.45
C PHE A 318 5.39 -17.15 0.89
N PHE A 319 6.47 -16.96 0.12
CA PHE A 319 7.49 -15.94 0.40
C PHE A 319 7.12 -14.51 -0.02
N SER A 320 6.11 -14.32 -0.88
CA SER A 320 5.68 -12.99 -1.37
C SER A 320 4.48 -12.40 -0.63
N SER A 321 3.95 -13.10 0.38
CA SER A 321 2.88 -12.61 1.25
C SER A 321 3.42 -12.18 2.62
N PRO A 322 2.80 -11.19 3.31
CA PRO A 322 3.25 -10.75 4.65
C PRO A 322 3.21 -11.86 5.72
N LEU A 323 2.52 -12.97 5.44
CA LEU A 323 2.35 -14.12 6.33
C LEU A 323 3.65 -14.90 6.58
N GLY A 324 4.64 -14.85 5.68
CA GLY A 324 5.92 -15.57 5.85
C GLY A 324 6.86 -14.95 6.91
N SER A 325 6.47 -13.84 7.53
CA SER A 325 7.39 -12.98 8.29
C SER A 325 7.00 -12.75 9.76
N SER A 326 5.97 -13.44 10.25
CA SER A 326 5.48 -13.30 11.63
C SER A 326 6.18 -14.26 12.61
N PRO A 327 6.87 -13.78 13.67
CA PRO A 327 7.45 -14.63 14.71
C PRO A 327 6.40 -15.36 15.57
N THR A 328 5.17 -14.86 15.60
CA THR A 328 4.11 -15.33 16.49
C THR A 328 3.54 -16.71 16.14
N MET A 329 3.88 -17.28 14.99
CA MET A 329 3.45 -18.65 14.62
C MET A 329 4.47 -19.75 14.93
N ARG A 330 5.71 -19.44 15.34
CA ARG A 330 6.67 -20.51 15.71
C ARG A 330 6.48 -21.06 17.12
N THR A 331 5.79 -20.34 18.00
CA THR A 331 5.70 -20.72 19.43
C THR A 331 4.30 -21.10 19.92
N GLN A 332 3.26 -21.04 19.10
CA GLN A 332 1.89 -21.49 19.48
C GLN A 332 1.41 -22.76 18.79
N ASN A 333 2.22 -23.37 17.91
CA ASN A 333 1.84 -24.56 17.14
C ASN A 333 1.99 -25.92 17.87
N LEU A 334 2.11 -25.94 19.20
CA LEU A 334 2.27 -27.19 19.95
C LEU A 334 1.10 -27.56 20.88
N ILE A 335 0.07 -26.72 21.04
CA ILE A 335 -0.98 -27.00 22.05
C ILE A 335 -2.44 -26.95 21.54
N SER A 336 -2.73 -26.42 20.34
CA SER A 336 -4.14 -26.25 19.89
C SER A 336 -4.54 -26.97 18.59
N SER A 337 -3.77 -27.95 18.12
CA SER A 337 -3.99 -28.66 16.85
C SER A 337 -4.89 -29.91 16.92
N GLY A 338 -5.54 -30.19 18.05
CA GLY A 338 -6.42 -31.36 18.18
C GLY A 338 -7.85 -31.13 17.65
N HIS A 339 -8.45 -29.96 17.91
CA HIS A 339 -9.90 -29.79 17.70
C HIS A 339 -10.29 -29.15 16.36
N ALA A 340 -9.44 -28.34 15.74
CA ALA A 340 -9.76 -27.69 14.45
C ALA A 340 -9.57 -28.60 13.22
N CYS A 341 -8.72 -29.64 13.33
CA CYS A 341 -8.45 -30.55 12.22
C CYS A 341 -9.59 -31.56 12.00
N ALA A 342 -10.31 -31.94 13.08
CA ALA A 342 -11.46 -32.83 13.01
C ALA A 342 -12.67 -32.19 12.29
N SER A 343 -12.89 -30.88 12.49
CA SER A 343 -14.01 -30.17 11.86
C SER A 343 -13.84 -29.92 10.35
N LEU A 344 -12.59 -29.91 9.85
CA LEU A 344 -12.30 -29.76 8.41
C LEU A 344 -12.38 -31.10 7.65
N HIS A 345 -12.16 -32.23 8.32
CA HIS A 345 -12.30 -33.56 7.70
C HIS A 345 -13.77 -33.97 7.52
N ASN A 346 -14.65 -33.64 8.47
CA ASN A 346 -16.08 -33.99 8.39
C ASN A 346 -16.88 -33.14 7.39
N ALA A 347 -16.44 -31.91 7.09
CA ALA A 347 -17.13 -31.05 6.13
C ALA A 347 -16.91 -31.44 4.65
N SER A 348 -16.08 -32.45 4.37
CA SER A 348 -15.79 -32.93 3.02
C SER A 348 -16.67 -34.11 2.56
N TRP A 349 -17.52 -34.67 3.42
CA TRP A 349 -18.24 -35.94 3.13
C TRP A 349 -19.77 -35.96 3.35
N GLU A 350 -20.42 -34.83 3.65
CA GLU A 350 -21.89 -34.81 3.82
C GLU A 350 -22.61 -34.03 2.70
N CYS A 351 -23.14 -34.77 1.71
CA CYS A 351 -24.28 -34.37 0.89
C CYS A 351 -25.30 -35.52 0.85
N PRO A 352 -26.58 -35.33 1.25
CA PRO A 352 -27.65 -36.28 0.96
C PRO A 352 -28.28 -36.02 -0.42
N PRO A 353 -28.85 -37.05 -1.09
CA PRO A 353 -29.42 -36.95 -2.43
C PRO A 353 -30.93 -36.64 -2.40
N SER A 354 -31.39 -35.73 -3.27
CA SER A 354 -32.81 -35.58 -3.57
C SER A 354 -33.05 -35.36 -5.08
N TRP A 355 -33.25 -36.50 -5.73
CA TRP A 355 -33.98 -36.91 -6.94
C TRP A 355 -34.80 -35.91 -7.79
N GLY A 356 -34.81 -36.22 -9.09
CA GLY A 356 -35.88 -35.89 -10.04
C GLY A 356 -35.69 -36.64 -11.37
N HIS A 357 -36.44 -37.73 -11.55
CA HIS A 357 -36.47 -38.58 -12.75
C HIS A 357 -36.85 -37.83 -14.03
N THR A 358 -36.27 -38.24 -15.16
CA THR A 358 -37.01 -38.51 -16.40
C THR A 358 -36.19 -39.43 -17.31
N THR A 359 -36.92 -40.31 -17.98
CA THR A 359 -36.53 -41.58 -18.59
C THR A 359 -36.14 -41.47 -20.07
N ASP A 360 -35.25 -42.40 -20.44
CA ASP A 360 -35.20 -43.19 -21.69
C ASP A 360 -34.62 -42.69 -23.02
N ALA A 361 -34.04 -43.72 -23.68
CA ALA A 361 -33.55 -43.88 -25.05
C ALA A 361 -32.21 -43.21 -25.37
N GLY A 362 -31.11 -43.90 -25.65
CA GLY A 362 -30.86 -45.33 -25.83
C GLY A 362 -29.61 -45.44 -26.69
N GLU A 363 -28.61 -46.21 -26.26
CA GLU A 363 -27.59 -46.70 -27.18
C GLU A 363 -26.97 -47.98 -26.63
N LYS A 364 -27.09 -49.02 -27.46
CA LYS A 364 -26.51 -50.35 -27.30
C LYS A 364 -25.07 -50.30 -27.84
N GLU A 365 -24.27 -51.24 -27.34
CA GLU A 365 -23.02 -51.78 -27.93
C GLU A 365 -21.65 -51.25 -27.41
N SER A 366 -21.15 -52.00 -26.42
CA SER A 366 -19.81 -52.56 -26.16
C SER A 366 -18.80 -52.70 -27.34
N PRO A 367 -17.54 -53.15 -27.11
CA PRO A 367 -16.60 -52.87 -26.01
C PRO A 367 -15.16 -52.57 -26.53
N LEU A 368 -14.29 -51.94 -25.73
CA LEU A 368 -12.83 -51.98 -25.97
C LEU A 368 -12.08 -52.56 -24.78
N THR A 369 -11.15 -53.41 -25.18
CA THR A 369 -10.33 -54.44 -24.53
C THR A 369 -9.48 -54.03 -23.33
N VAL A 370 -9.43 -54.99 -22.41
CA VAL A 370 -8.56 -55.16 -21.23
C VAL A 370 -7.09 -55.33 -21.63
N TYR A 371 -6.18 -54.78 -20.83
CA TYR A 371 -4.77 -55.21 -20.78
C TYR A 371 -4.39 -55.46 -19.31
N ASP A 372 -3.97 -56.70 -19.01
CA ASP A 372 -3.44 -57.13 -17.71
C ASP A 372 -2.06 -57.79 -17.95
N PRO A 373 -1.09 -57.71 -17.02
CA PRO A 373 0.33 -57.97 -17.26
C PRO A 373 0.75 -59.38 -16.83
N LYS A 374 1.92 -59.85 -17.31
CA LYS A 374 3.02 -60.46 -16.52
C LYS A 374 4.02 -61.27 -17.38
N VAL A 375 5.22 -61.38 -16.80
CA VAL A 375 6.18 -62.52 -16.78
C VAL A 375 7.51 -62.35 -17.55
N LYS A 376 8.56 -62.57 -16.75
CA LYS A 376 10.01 -62.71 -17.00
C LYS A 376 10.36 -63.87 -17.96
N GLY A 377 11.55 -63.79 -18.58
CA GLY A 377 12.46 -64.94 -18.63
C GLY A 377 13.16 -65.20 -19.96
N ARG A 378 14.50 -65.06 -19.90
CA ARG A 378 15.56 -65.42 -20.86
C ARG A 378 15.79 -64.50 -22.04
#